data_AF-A0A6M1SLN5-F1
#
_entry.id   AF-A0A6M1SLN5-F1
#
_cell.length_a   1.000
_cell.length_b   1.000
_cell.length_c   1.000
_cell.angle_alpha   90.00
_cell.angle_beta   90.00
_cell.angle_gamma   90.00
#
_symmetry.space_group_name_H-M   'P 1'
#
loop_
_entity.id
_entity.type
_entity.pdbx_description
1 polymer ?
#
loop_
_entity_poly.entity_id
_entity_poly.type
_entity_poly.pdbx_seq_one_letter_code
_entity_poly.pdbx_strand_id
1 'polypeptide(L)'
;IKYFADNGKLLEAQRIEQRTTFDLEMIQEIGYCNGIENYSRYLTGREPGEPPPCLLDYLPPDALVVIDESHVTVPQIGGMYKGDRARKETLVQYGFRLPSALDNR
;
A
#
# COMPACT_ATOMS: atom_id res chain seq x y z
N ILE A 1 -8.36 4.04 -14.36
CA ILE A 1 -9.57 4.48 -15.10
C ILE A 1 -9.87 3.53 -16.26
N LYS A 2 -9.16 3.56 -17.39
CA LYS A 2 -9.42 2.72 -18.58
C LYS A 2 -9.78 1.25 -18.28
N TYR A 3 -8.96 0.55 -17.48
CA TYR A 3 -9.23 -0.83 -17.06
C TYR A 3 -10.65 -1.06 -16.51
N PHE A 4 -11.17 -0.14 -15.69
CA PHE A 4 -12.53 -0.26 -15.15
C PHE A 4 -13.59 0.04 -16.21
N ALA A 5 -13.38 1.07 -17.05
CA ALA A 5 -14.29 1.42 -18.13
C ALA A 5 -14.43 0.27 -19.15
N ASP A 6 -13.30 -0.30 -19.59
CA ASP A 6 -13.25 -1.44 -20.52
C ASP A 6 -13.93 -2.71 -19.97
N ASN A 7 -14.08 -2.81 -18.64
CA ASN A 7 -14.76 -3.90 -17.93
C ASN A 7 -16.19 -3.54 -17.47
N GLY A 8 -16.76 -2.42 -17.91
CA GLY A 8 -18.11 -1.96 -17.53
C GLY A 8 -18.25 -1.49 -16.07
N LYS A 9 -17.14 -1.38 -15.33
CA LYS A 9 -17.07 -0.98 -13.92
C LYS A 9 -17.04 0.54 -13.75
N LEU A 10 -18.08 1.21 -14.23
CA LEU A 10 -18.13 2.68 -14.32
C LEU A 10 -18.07 3.37 -12.95
N LEU A 11 -18.65 2.77 -11.91
CA LEU A 11 -18.63 3.31 -10.55
C LEU A 11 -17.22 3.25 -9.94
N GLU A 12 -16.50 2.14 -10.14
CA GLU A 12 -15.10 1.99 -9.74
C GLU A 12 -14.19 2.93 -10.53
N ALA A 13 -14.47 3.16 -11.82
CA ALA A 13 -13.74 4.11 -12.65
C ALA A 13 -13.86 5.55 -12.11
N GLN A 14 -15.09 6.00 -11.83
CA GLN A 14 -15.38 7.30 -11.24
C GLN A 14 -14.75 7.44 -9.85
N ARG A 15 -14.89 6.40 -9.00
CA ARG A 15 -14.38 6.39 -7.63
C ARG A 15 -12.86 6.55 -7.57
N ILE A 16 -12.12 5.81 -8.41
CA ILE A 16 -10.66 5.90 -8.41
C ILE A 16 -10.17 7.23 -8.98
N GLU A 17 -10.86 7.77 -9.98
CA GLU A 17 -10.57 9.09 -10.55
C GLU A 17 -10.74 10.18 -9.51
N GLN A 18 -11.94 10.33 -8.94
CA GLN A 18 -12.24 11.34 -7.93
C GLN A 18 -11.30 11.27 -6.72
N ARG A 19 -11.04 10.06 -6.20
CA ARG A 19 -10.09 9.88 -5.08
C ARG A 19 -8.68 10.30 -5.46
N THR A 20 -8.17 9.85 -6.60
CA THR A 20 -6.76 10.07 -6.97
C THR A 20 -6.51 11.53 -7.33
N THR A 21 -7.43 12.19 -8.03
CA THR A 21 -7.31 13.62 -8.36
C THR A 21 -7.31 14.46 -7.09
N PHE A 22 -8.24 14.23 -6.16
CA PHE A 22 -8.26 14.94 -4.87
C PHE A 22 -6.99 14.70 -4.04
N ASP A 23 -6.52 13.45 -3.94
CA ASP A 23 -5.31 13.13 -3.19
C ASP A 23 -4.06 13.79 -3.85
N LEU A 24 -4.02 13.94 -5.18
CA LEU A 24 -2.96 14.67 -5.90
C LEU A 24 -3.02 16.18 -5.67
N GLU A 25 -4.20 16.80 -5.71
CA GLU A 25 -4.39 18.23 -5.38
C GLU A 25 -3.91 18.53 -3.95
N MET A 26 -4.29 17.68 -2.99
CA MET A 26 -3.84 17.79 -1.59
C MET A 26 -2.31 17.66 -1.44
N ILE A 27 -1.67 16.75 -2.19
CA ILE A 27 -0.21 16.62 -2.20
C ILE A 27 0.46 17.86 -2.82
N GLN A 28 -0.13 18.46 -3.87
CA GLN A 28 0.43 19.64 -4.53
C GLN A 28 0.32 20.91 -3.68
N GLU A 29 -0.82 21.15 -3.05
CA GLU A 29 -1.10 22.38 -2.30
C GLU A 29 -0.59 22.34 -0.84
N ILE A 30 -0.68 21.18 -0.18
CA ILE A 30 -0.40 21.03 1.27
C ILE A 30 0.83 20.15 1.54
N GLY A 31 1.31 19.40 0.55
CA GLY A 31 2.40 18.44 0.71
C GLY A 31 1.98 17.10 1.34
N TYR A 32 0.69 16.91 1.64
CA TYR A 32 0.16 15.70 2.28
C TYR A 32 -1.31 15.43 1.94
N CYS A 33 -1.69 14.15 1.82
CA CYS A 33 -3.08 13.69 1.68
C CYS A 33 -3.42 12.56 2.66
N ASN A 34 -4.71 12.33 2.90
CA ASN A 34 -5.15 11.28 3.81
C ASN A 34 -4.92 9.87 3.22
N GLY A 35 -4.06 9.10 3.90
CA GLY A 35 -3.61 7.80 3.41
C GLY A 35 -2.45 7.90 2.42
N ILE A 36 -1.53 8.84 2.63
CA ILE A 36 -0.36 9.06 1.77
C ILE A 36 0.51 7.80 1.59
N GLU A 37 0.48 6.86 2.54
CA GLU A 37 1.21 5.59 2.48
C GLU A 37 0.78 4.71 1.31
N ASN A 38 -0.42 4.91 0.75
CA ASN A 38 -0.87 4.22 -0.46
C ASN A 38 -0.10 4.67 -1.74
N TYR A 39 0.70 5.73 -1.63
CA TYR A 39 1.61 6.23 -2.66
C TYR A 39 3.09 5.97 -2.32
N SER A 40 3.38 5.21 -1.25
CA SER A 40 4.73 4.94 -0.73
C SER A 40 5.76 4.56 -1.81
N ARG A 41 5.39 3.71 -2.77
CA ARG A 41 6.27 3.34 -3.91
C ARG A 41 6.80 4.57 -4.66
N TYR A 42 5.92 5.50 -5.01
CA TYR A 42 6.28 6.72 -5.75
C TYR A 42 7.11 7.69 -4.90
N LEU A 43 6.80 7.79 -3.60
CA LEU A 43 7.49 8.68 -2.67
C LEU A 43 8.88 8.17 -2.25
N THR A 44 9.10 6.86 -2.31
CA THR A 44 10.37 6.21 -1.95
C THR A 44 11.23 5.84 -3.17
N GLY A 45 10.76 6.12 -4.39
CA GLY A 45 11.49 5.84 -5.63
C GLY A 45 11.71 4.35 -5.91
N ARG A 46 10.81 3.48 -5.44
CA ARG A 46 10.93 2.02 -5.55
C ARG A 46 10.19 1.47 -6.77
N GLU A 47 10.67 0.34 -7.28
CA GLU A 47 10.03 -0.38 -8.39
C GLU A 47 8.81 -1.20 -7.91
N PRO A 48 7.85 -1.53 -8.81
CA PRO A 48 6.69 -2.35 -8.47
C PRO A 48 7.09 -3.70 -7.86
N GLY A 49 6.52 -4.04 -6.70
CA GLY A 49 6.81 -5.25 -5.96
C GLY A 49 8.00 -5.19 -5.00
N GLU A 50 8.76 -4.09 -4.92
CA GLU A 50 9.89 -3.95 -3.98
C GLU A 50 9.47 -3.61 -2.53
N PRO A 51 10.24 -4.00 -1.49
CA PRO A 51 10.15 -3.42 -0.14
C PRO A 51 8.81 -3.63 0.58
N PRO A 52 8.18 -2.61 1.21
CA PRO A 52 8.57 -1.17 1.35
C PRO A 52 9.73 -0.97 2.36
N PRO A 53 10.19 0.26 2.69
CA PRO A 53 11.04 0.44 3.87
C PRO A 53 10.27 0.11 5.16
N CYS A 54 10.94 -0.49 6.14
CA CYS A 54 10.40 -0.91 7.43
C CYS A 54 11.36 -0.54 8.57
N LEU A 55 10.94 -0.77 9.82
CA LEU A 55 11.74 -0.47 11.01
C LEU A 55 13.12 -1.16 11.00
N LEU A 56 13.25 -2.36 10.43
CA LEU A 56 14.50 -3.10 10.39
C LEU A 56 15.58 -2.42 9.53
N ASP A 57 15.19 -1.62 8.53
CA ASP A 57 16.13 -0.88 7.68
C ASP A 57 16.85 0.27 8.43
N TYR A 58 16.36 0.63 9.61
CA TYR A 58 16.94 1.65 10.49
C TYR A 58 17.84 1.06 11.58
N LEU A 59 17.93 -0.27 11.70
CA LEU A 59 18.78 -0.94 12.67
C LEU A 59 20.21 -1.13 12.12
N PRO A 60 21.23 -1.14 12.98
CA PRO A 60 22.57 -1.61 12.60
C PRO A 60 22.54 -3.03 12.01
N PRO A 61 23.41 -3.38 11.04
CA PRO A 61 23.47 -4.72 10.45
C PRO A 61 23.75 -5.86 11.45
N ASP A 62 24.30 -5.53 12.62
CA ASP A 62 24.65 -6.41 13.73
C ASP A 62 23.65 -6.36 14.90
N ALA A 63 22.48 -5.72 14.72
CA ALA A 63 21.47 -5.60 15.76
C ALA A 63 20.88 -6.95 16.20
N LEU A 64 20.75 -7.14 17.52
CA LEU A 64 20.03 -8.27 18.09
C LEU A 64 18.52 -8.02 18.05
N VAL A 65 17.77 -8.90 17.37
CA VAL A 65 16.31 -8.93 17.38
C VAL A 65 15.84 -10.08 18.26
N VAL A 66 15.00 -9.79 19.26
CA VAL A 66 14.37 -10.79 20.12
C VAL A 66 12.90 -10.95 19.71
N ILE A 67 12.49 -12.19 19.43
CA ILE A 67 11.11 -12.54 19.12
C ILE A 67 10.51 -13.21 20.36
N ASP A 68 9.79 -12.42 21.17
CA ASP A 68 9.02 -12.95 22.29
C ASP A 68 7.83 -13.77 21.80
N GLU A 69 7.41 -14.74 22.62
CA GLU A 69 6.38 -15.74 22.30
C GLU A 69 6.48 -16.31 20.88
N SER A 70 7.69 -16.71 20.47
CA SER A 70 8.02 -17.12 19.10
C SER A 70 7.10 -18.19 18.50
N HIS A 71 6.53 -19.06 19.34
CA HIS A 71 5.55 -20.07 18.94
C HIS A 71 4.23 -19.50 18.40
N VAL A 72 3.90 -18.24 18.74
CA VAL A 72 2.79 -17.45 18.19
C VAL A 72 3.30 -16.43 17.16
N THR A 73 4.37 -15.70 17.51
CA THR A 73 4.85 -14.55 16.74
C THR A 73 5.44 -14.96 15.37
N VAL A 74 6.10 -16.10 15.26
CA VAL A 74 6.65 -16.58 13.97
C VAL A 74 5.53 -16.96 12.97
N PRO A 75 4.50 -17.76 13.34
CA PRO A 75 3.30 -17.94 12.53
C PRO A 75 2.60 -16.63 12.16
N GLN A 76 2.51 -15.67 13.10
CA GLN A 76 1.88 -14.38 12.86
C GLN A 76 2.59 -13.60 11.74
N ILE A 77 3.91 -13.44 11.82
CA ILE A 77 4.72 -12.77 10.78
C ILE A 77 4.51 -13.44 9.41
N GLY A 78 4.52 -14.77 9.34
CA GLY A 78 4.25 -15.52 8.11
C GLY A 78 2.84 -15.32 7.53
N GLY A 79 1.87 -14.89 8.35
CA GLY A 79 0.50 -14.57 7.95
C GLY A 79 0.29 -13.12 7.48
N MET A 80 1.08 -12.16 7.98
CA MET A 80 0.84 -10.71 7.81
C MET A 80 0.66 -10.29 6.35
N TYR A 81 1.61 -10.65 5.48
CA TYR A 81 1.55 -10.29 4.05
C TYR A 81 0.25 -10.76 3.37
N LYS A 82 -0.20 -11.99 3.64
CA LYS A 82 -1.41 -12.54 3.02
C LYS A 82 -2.68 -11.83 3.53
N GLY A 83 -2.75 -11.55 4.83
CA GLY A 83 -3.87 -10.86 5.45
C GLY A 83 -4.02 -9.42 4.96
N ASP A 84 -2.90 -8.68 4.94
CA ASP A 84 -2.90 -7.30 4.43
C ASP A 84 -3.22 -7.26 2.93
N ARG A 85 -2.59 -8.13 2.13
CA ARG A 85 -2.81 -8.20 0.68
C ARG A 85 -4.26 -8.48 0.33
N ALA A 86 -4.92 -9.45 0.97
CA ALA A 86 -6.34 -9.75 0.69
C ALA A 86 -7.27 -8.55 0.95
N ARG A 87 -7.00 -7.80 2.03
CA ARG A 87 -7.71 -6.55 2.35
C ARG A 87 -7.44 -5.46 1.31
N LYS A 88 -6.17 -5.25 0.91
CA LYS A 88 -5.80 -4.24 -0.09
C LYS A 88 -6.29 -4.60 -1.51
N GLU A 89 -6.23 -5.86 -1.90
CA GLU A 89 -6.77 -6.36 -3.19
C GLU A 89 -8.25 -6.01 -3.31
N THR A 90 -9.03 -6.13 -2.24
CA THR A 90 -10.44 -5.73 -2.21
C THR A 90 -10.61 -4.23 -2.50
N LEU A 91 -9.81 -3.36 -1.86
CA LEU A 91 -9.83 -1.91 -2.12
C LEU A 91 -9.45 -1.57 -3.57
N VAL A 92 -8.50 -2.28 -4.16
CA VAL A 92 -8.09 -2.09 -5.56
C VAL A 92 -9.18 -2.59 -6.52
N GLN A 93 -9.75 -3.79 -6.29
CA GLN A 93 -10.77 -4.38 -7.16
C GLN A 93 -12.05 -3.53 -7.27
N TYR A 94 -12.40 -2.81 -6.20
CA TYR A 94 -13.52 -1.87 -6.13
C TYR A 94 -13.11 -0.40 -6.29
N GLY A 95 -11.92 -0.10 -6.85
CA GLY A 95 -11.54 1.26 -7.24
C GLY A 95 -11.41 2.28 -6.10
N PHE A 96 -11.17 1.84 -4.86
CA PHE A 96 -10.90 2.73 -3.73
C PHE A 96 -9.43 3.19 -3.66
N ARG A 97 -8.51 2.36 -4.15
CA ARG A 97 -7.06 2.64 -4.20
C ARG A 97 -6.44 2.14 -5.51
N LEU A 98 -5.31 2.73 -5.90
CA LEU A 98 -4.55 2.31 -7.08
C LEU A 98 -3.86 0.96 -6.83
N PRO A 99 -3.53 0.18 -7.88
CA PRO A 99 -2.76 -1.06 -7.73
C PRO A 99 -1.43 -0.89 -6.98
N SER A 100 -0.80 0.30 -7.09
CA SER A 100 0.43 0.64 -6.36
C SER A 100 0.29 0.64 -4.83
N ALA A 101 -0.93 0.71 -4.30
CA ALA A 101 -1.16 0.61 -2.86
C ALA A 101 -0.79 -0.78 -2.30
N LEU A 102 -0.74 -1.82 -3.16
CA LEU A 102 -0.30 -3.17 -2.81
C LEU A 102 1.22 -3.26 -2.53
N ASP A 103 2.01 -2.30 -3.01
CA ASP A 103 3.46 -2.27 -2.82
C ASP A 103 3.84 -1.76 -1.41
N ASN A 104 2.94 -1.03 -0.74
CA ASN A 104 3.09 -0.67 0.68
C ASN A 104 2.57 -1.81 1.56
N ARG A 105 3.35 -2.89 1.70
CA ARG A 105 2.99 -4.14 2.39
C ARG A 105 3.64 -4.31 3.77
#